data_AF-A0A6B4MTA8-F1
#
_entry.id   AF-A0A6B4MTA8-F1
#
_cell.length_a   1.000
_cell.length_b   1.000
_cell.length_c   1.000
_cell.angle_alpha   90.00
_cell.angle_beta   90.00
_cell.angle_gamma   90.00
#
_symmetry.space_group_name_H-M   'P 1'
#
loop_
_entity.id
_entity.type
_entity.pdbx_description
1 polymer ?
#
loop_
_entity_poly.entity_id
_entity_poly.type
_entity_poly.pdbx_seq_one_letter_code
_entity_poly.pdbx_strand_id
1 'polypeptide(L)'
;MVKAIVKDVLFLGEKSEEATKKDKVVIDDLIDTLKANIEHCVGLAANMIGVKKRILVFVAGKVIIPMVNPVILKKEKIYETEESCLSLTGFRKTKRYEIIEVQYLDKNFKKKKQVFTGFVAQIIQHEMDHFEGIII
;
A
#
# COMPACT_ATOMS: atom_id res chain seq x y z
N MET A 1 6.27 -15.59 -3.60
CA MET A 1 6.53 -16.41 -2.40
C MET A 1 6.08 -15.62 -1.17
N VAL A 2 5.44 -16.27 -0.19
CA VAL A 2 5.04 -15.59 1.06
C VAL A 2 6.28 -15.09 1.82
N LYS A 3 6.27 -13.84 2.24
CA LYS A 3 7.35 -13.18 2.99
C LYS A 3 6.96 -12.94 4.45
N ALA A 4 7.97 -12.84 5.30
CA ALA A 4 7.77 -12.39 6.67
C ALA A 4 7.43 -10.90 6.71
N ILE A 5 6.54 -10.51 7.61
CA ILE A 5 6.17 -9.11 7.83
C ILE A 5 7.26 -8.45 8.69
N VAL A 6 7.81 -7.35 8.19
CA VAL A 6 8.80 -6.53 8.89
C VAL A 6 8.12 -5.75 10.02
N LYS A 7 8.73 -5.81 11.21
CA LYS A 7 8.30 -5.11 12.44
C LYS A 7 9.30 -4.04 12.89
N ASP A 8 10.45 -3.97 12.25
CA ASP A 8 11.51 -3.01 12.58
C ASP A 8 11.09 -1.59 12.12
N VAL A 9 10.79 -0.74 13.10
CA VAL A 9 10.35 0.63 12.86
C VAL A 9 11.44 1.52 12.25
N LEU A 10 12.73 1.22 12.47
CA LEU A 10 13.82 1.98 11.87
C LEU A 10 13.85 1.74 10.37
N PHE A 11 13.74 0.47 9.95
CA PHE A 11 13.63 0.11 8.54
C PHE A 11 12.35 0.68 7.90
N LEU A 12 11.21 0.54 8.58
CA LEU A 12 9.92 1.03 8.06
C LEU A 12 9.86 2.55 7.95
N GLY A 13 10.66 3.27 8.73
CA GLY A 13 10.80 4.73 8.68
C GLY A 13 11.66 5.24 7.51
N GLU A 14 12.26 4.36 6.71
CA GLU A 14 13.06 4.76 5.56
C GLU A 14 12.20 5.00 4.31
N LYS A 15 12.59 5.99 3.49
CA LYS A 15 11.92 6.26 2.22
C LYS A 15 12.15 5.14 1.20
N SER A 16 11.10 4.81 0.47
CA SER A 16 11.11 3.85 -0.63
C SER A 16 11.44 4.51 -1.97
N GLU A 17 12.16 3.78 -2.81
CA GLU A 17 12.57 4.23 -4.14
C GLU A 17 11.54 3.86 -5.21
N GLU A 18 11.58 4.54 -6.35
CA GLU A 18 10.79 4.12 -7.51
C GLU A 18 11.15 2.69 -7.94
N ALA A 19 10.11 1.94 -8.28
CA ALA A 19 10.20 0.62 -8.85
C ALA A 19 10.36 0.68 -10.37
N THR A 20 11.08 -0.32 -10.89
CA THR A 20 11.35 -0.54 -12.29
C THR A 20 10.85 -1.92 -12.70
N LYS A 21 10.90 -2.24 -14.00
CA LYS A 21 10.53 -3.59 -14.50
C LYS A 21 11.33 -4.73 -13.86
N LYS A 22 12.51 -4.45 -13.29
CA LYS A 22 13.33 -5.43 -12.57
C LYS A 22 12.70 -5.88 -11.25
N ASP A 23 11.84 -5.03 -10.67
CA ASP A 23 11.19 -5.25 -9.38
C ASP A 23 9.88 -6.03 -9.49
N LYS A 24 9.57 -6.59 -10.67
CA LYS A 24 8.30 -7.30 -10.91
C LYS A 24 8.06 -8.46 -9.94
N VAL A 25 9.12 -9.15 -9.52
CA VAL A 25 9.05 -10.24 -8.53
C VAL A 25 8.47 -9.78 -7.19
N VAL A 26 8.70 -8.51 -6.81
CA VAL A 26 8.19 -7.93 -5.56
C VAL A 26 6.66 -7.85 -5.58
N ILE A 27 6.07 -7.64 -6.76
CA ILE A 27 4.61 -7.62 -6.94
C ILE A 27 4.03 -9.00 -6.59
N ASP A 28 4.66 -10.06 -7.10
CA ASP A 28 4.19 -11.44 -6.86
C ASP A 28 4.37 -11.83 -5.38
N ASP A 29 5.50 -11.46 -4.77
CA ASP A 29 5.75 -11.66 -3.34
C ASP A 29 4.73 -10.92 -2.46
N LEU A 30 4.37 -9.68 -2.81
CA LEU A 30 3.32 -8.93 -2.12
C LEU A 30 1.94 -9.58 -2.27
N ILE A 31 1.58 -10.01 -3.48
CA ILE A 31 0.29 -10.69 -3.73
C ILE A 31 0.20 -11.97 -2.91
N ASP A 32 1.24 -12.81 -2.94
CA ASP A 32 1.26 -14.07 -2.18
C ASP A 32 1.18 -13.82 -0.68
N THR A 33 1.90 -12.82 -0.19
CA THR A 33 1.90 -12.45 1.24
C THR A 33 0.55 -11.89 1.67
N LEU A 34 -0.07 -11.01 0.87
CA LEU A 34 -1.42 -10.50 1.18
C LEU A 34 -2.45 -11.62 1.18
N LYS A 35 -2.40 -12.55 0.21
CA LYS A 35 -3.29 -13.72 0.18
C LYS A 35 -3.15 -14.58 1.43
N ALA A 36 -1.93 -14.82 1.90
CA ALA A 36 -1.68 -15.60 3.10
C ALA A 36 -2.21 -14.93 4.39
N ASN A 37 -2.49 -13.62 4.35
CA ASN A 37 -2.97 -12.84 5.48
C ASN A 37 -4.37 -12.22 5.25
N ILE A 38 -5.10 -12.69 4.23
CA ILE A 38 -6.30 -12.02 3.71
C ILE A 38 -7.44 -11.89 4.73
N GLU A 39 -7.48 -12.76 5.73
CA GLU A 39 -8.49 -12.73 6.80
C GLU A 39 -8.34 -11.53 7.74
N HIS A 40 -7.16 -10.91 7.77
CA HIS A 40 -6.82 -9.84 8.71
C HIS A 40 -6.07 -8.66 8.06
N CYS A 41 -5.89 -8.68 6.74
CA CYS A 41 -5.09 -7.72 6.00
C CYS A 41 -5.72 -7.40 4.65
N VAL A 42 -5.82 -6.11 4.35
CA VAL A 42 -6.47 -5.59 3.13
C VAL A 42 -5.51 -4.83 2.22
N GLY A 43 -4.28 -4.60 2.65
CA GLY A 43 -3.24 -3.86 1.94
C GLY A 43 -1.84 -4.19 2.46
N LEU A 44 -0.85 -4.13 1.56
CA LEU A 44 0.58 -4.26 1.90
C LEU A 44 1.44 -3.39 0.98
N ALA A 45 2.38 -2.66 1.57
CA ALA A 45 3.48 -1.99 0.90
C ALA A 45 4.77 -2.84 0.89
N ALA A 46 5.63 -2.67 -0.11
CA ALA A 46 6.82 -3.50 -0.29
C ALA A 46 7.81 -3.43 0.89
N ASN A 47 7.90 -2.29 1.58
CA ASN A 47 8.78 -2.16 2.75
C ASN A 47 8.30 -3.08 3.90
N MET A 48 7.01 -3.39 4.00
CA MET A 48 6.49 -4.34 4.98
C MET A 48 6.96 -5.77 4.74
N ILE A 49 7.51 -6.08 3.55
CA ILE A 49 8.15 -7.36 3.23
C ILE A 49 9.67 -7.23 3.00
N GLY A 50 10.27 -6.13 3.48
CA GLY A 50 11.72 -5.91 3.46
C GLY A 50 12.27 -5.31 2.18
N VAL A 51 11.42 -4.75 1.30
CA VAL A 51 11.85 -4.19 0.01
C VAL A 51 11.47 -2.72 -0.10
N LYS A 52 12.46 -1.82 -0.20
CA LYS A 52 12.24 -0.36 -0.26
C LYS A 52 11.86 0.14 -1.66
N LYS A 53 10.75 -0.37 -2.20
CA LYS A 53 10.22 0.03 -3.51
C LYS A 53 8.79 0.54 -3.39
N ARG A 54 8.44 1.53 -4.21
CA ARG A 54 7.09 2.11 -4.27
C ARG A 54 6.11 1.16 -4.98
N ILE A 55 5.84 0.02 -4.35
CA ILE A 55 4.91 -1.00 -4.82
C ILE A 55 3.98 -1.33 -3.65
N LEU A 56 2.69 -1.28 -3.89
CA LEU A 56 1.67 -1.74 -2.95
C LEU A 56 0.71 -2.70 -3.64
N VAL A 57 0.05 -3.52 -2.83
CA VAL A 57 -1.11 -4.32 -3.23
C VAL A 57 -2.25 -4.06 -2.27
N PHE A 58 -3.48 -4.12 -2.75
CA PHE A 58 -4.67 -3.98 -1.90
C PHE A 58 -5.82 -4.81 -2.43
N VAL A 59 -6.77 -5.10 -1.55
CA VAL A 59 -8.00 -5.84 -1.86
C VAL A 59 -9.06 -4.88 -2.39
N ALA A 60 -9.63 -5.21 -3.55
CA ALA A 60 -10.81 -4.56 -4.12
C ALA A 60 -11.87 -5.62 -4.40
N GLY A 61 -12.84 -5.77 -3.50
CA GLY A 61 -13.80 -6.86 -3.57
C GLY A 61 -13.12 -8.22 -3.44
N LYS A 62 -13.14 -9.04 -4.50
CA LYS A 62 -12.52 -10.39 -4.52
C LYS A 62 -11.17 -10.43 -5.24
N VAL A 63 -10.64 -9.28 -5.67
CA VAL A 63 -9.38 -9.22 -6.42
C VAL A 63 -8.32 -8.44 -5.67
N ILE A 64 -7.06 -8.83 -5.84
CA ILE A 64 -5.90 -8.09 -5.34
C ILE A 64 -5.33 -7.27 -6.49
N ILE A 65 -5.20 -5.97 -6.27
CA ILE A 65 -4.74 -5.01 -7.28
C ILE A 65 -3.35 -4.50 -6.88
N PRO A 66 -2.32 -4.69 -7.72
CA PRO A 66 -1.02 -4.06 -7.54
C PRO A 66 -1.00 -2.65 -8.11
N MET A 67 -0.36 -1.73 -7.39
CA MET A 67 0.00 -0.40 -7.86
C MET A 67 1.50 -0.19 -7.73
N VAL A 68 2.11 0.20 -8.85
CA VAL A 68 3.53 0.52 -8.93
C VAL A 68 3.69 2.01 -9.16
N ASN A 69 4.58 2.64 -8.38
CA ASN A 69 4.85 4.08 -8.36
C ASN A 69 3.57 4.95 -8.36
N PRO A 70 2.60 4.71 -7.46
CA PRO A 70 1.39 5.50 -7.41
C PRO A 70 1.68 6.95 -6.97
N VAL A 71 0.92 7.88 -7.54
CA VAL A 71 0.92 9.31 -7.22
C VAL A 71 -0.53 9.77 -7.09
N ILE A 72 -0.87 10.38 -5.97
CA ILE A 72 -2.20 10.99 -5.77
C ILE A 72 -2.20 12.35 -6.46
N LEU A 73 -3.09 12.52 -7.43
CA LEU A 73 -3.28 13.74 -8.20
C LEU A 73 -4.30 14.69 -7.56
N LYS A 74 -5.32 14.14 -6.90
CA LYS A 74 -6.38 14.89 -6.22
C LYS A 74 -6.84 14.18 -4.95
N LYS A 75 -7.27 14.96 -3.95
CA LYS A 75 -7.75 14.50 -2.65
C LYS A 75 -8.97 15.34 -2.25
N GLU A 76 -10.06 14.70 -1.85
CA GLU A 76 -11.30 15.39 -1.47
C GLU A 76 -11.92 14.75 -0.22
N LYS A 77 -12.68 15.54 0.53
CA LYS A 77 -13.45 15.13 1.73
C LYS A 77 -12.59 14.47 2.81
N ILE A 78 -11.94 15.28 3.63
CA ILE A 78 -11.18 14.79 4.78
C ILE A 78 -12.12 14.23 5.86
N TYR A 79 -11.76 13.11 6.46
CA TYR A 79 -12.46 12.52 7.60
C TYR A 79 -11.48 11.87 8.58
N GLU A 80 -11.93 11.66 9.82
CA GLU A 80 -11.19 10.96 10.86
C GLU A 80 -11.55 9.48 10.85
N THR A 81 -10.55 8.62 11.05
CA THR A 81 -10.69 7.17 11.05
C THR A 81 -9.67 6.54 11.99
N GLU A 82 -9.80 5.23 12.22
CA GLU A 82 -8.82 4.42 12.93
C GLU A 82 -8.27 3.35 12.01
N GLU A 83 -6.96 3.13 12.08
CA GLU A 83 -6.24 2.16 11.26
C GLU A 83 -5.41 1.22 12.14
N SER A 84 -5.16 0.03 11.62
CA SER A 84 -4.15 -0.89 12.13
C SER A 84 -3.23 -1.29 10.98
N CYS A 85 -2.05 -1.81 11.31
CA CYS A 85 -1.05 -2.19 10.33
C CYS A 85 -0.46 -3.53 10.73
N LEU A 86 -0.27 -4.46 9.79
CA LEU A 86 0.39 -5.74 10.09
C LEU A 86 1.81 -5.56 10.64
N SER A 87 2.46 -4.41 10.45
CA SER A 87 3.78 -4.13 11.02
C SER A 87 3.74 -3.62 12.46
N LEU A 88 2.58 -3.20 12.98
CA LEU A 88 2.42 -2.57 14.29
C LEU A 88 1.36 -3.29 15.15
N THR A 89 1.30 -2.94 16.43
CA THR A 89 0.26 -3.44 17.35
C THR A 89 -0.74 -2.34 17.68
N GLY A 90 -2.03 -2.68 17.67
CA GLY A 90 -3.12 -1.79 18.06
C GLY A 90 -3.68 -0.93 16.93
N PHE A 91 -4.57 -0.02 17.30
CA PHE A 91 -5.23 0.93 16.40
C PHE A 91 -4.77 2.35 16.68
N ARG A 92 -4.71 3.17 15.63
CA ARG A 92 -4.31 4.58 15.73
C ARG A 92 -5.24 5.47 14.92
N LYS A 93 -5.57 6.63 15.49
CA LYS A 93 -6.39 7.64 14.82
C LYS A 93 -5.58 8.35 13.76
N THR A 94 -6.18 8.57 12.60
CA THR A 94 -5.57 9.31 11.50
C THR A 94 -6.63 10.05 10.69
N LYS A 95 -6.17 10.90 9.75
CA LYS A 95 -7.02 11.62 8.81
C LYS A 95 -6.79 11.11 7.41
N ARG A 96 -7.88 10.86 6.69
CA ARG A 96 -7.87 10.34 5.33
C ARG A 96 -8.81 11.14 4.46
N TYR A 97 -8.61 11.05 3.15
CA TYR A 97 -9.50 11.62 2.16
C TYR A 97 -10.43 10.53 1.64
N GLU A 98 -11.74 10.78 1.67
CA GLU A 98 -12.75 9.82 1.23
C GLU A 98 -12.66 9.57 -0.28
N ILE A 99 -12.10 10.50 -1.05
CA ILE A 99 -11.96 10.41 -2.50
C ILE A 99 -10.53 10.80 -2.89
N ILE A 100 -9.88 9.94 -3.68
CA ILE A 100 -8.55 10.20 -4.25
C ILE A 100 -8.54 9.88 -5.75
N GLU A 101 -7.87 10.71 -6.55
CA GLU A 101 -7.51 10.40 -7.93
C GLU A 101 -6.05 9.97 -7.97
N VAL A 102 -5.76 8.76 -8.44
CA VAL A 102 -4.41 8.18 -8.41
C VAL A 102 -3.95 7.84 -9.83
N GLN A 103 -2.74 8.28 -10.16
CA GLN A 103 -1.99 7.78 -11.32
C GLN A 103 -0.98 6.74 -10.85
N TYR A 104 -0.92 5.59 -11.51
CA TYR A 104 -0.01 4.50 -11.16
C TYR A 104 0.32 3.64 -12.38
N LEU A 105 1.25 2.71 -12.21
CA LEU A 105 1.55 1.66 -13.17
C LEU A 105 0.94 0.33 -12.69
N ASP A 106 0.28 -0.41 -13.58
CA ASP A 106 -0.21 -1.76 -13.26
C ASP A 106 0.94 -2.80 -13.23
N LYS A 107 0.62 -4.07 -12.95
CA LYS A 107 1.61 -5.18 -12.93
C LYS A 107 2.42 -5.37 -14.21
N ASN A 108 1.92 -4.83 -15.34
CA ASN A 108 2.58 -4.86 -16.63
C ASN A 108 3.29 -3.53 -16.96
N PHE A 109 3.44 -2.66 -15.97
CA PHE A 109 4.02 -1.32 -16.09
C PHE A 109 3.25 -0.42 -17.08
N LYS A 110 1.94 -0.65 -17.25
CA LYS A 110 1.08 0.23 -18.06
C LYS A 110 0.47 1.30 -17.17
N LYS A 111 0.52 2.55 -17.64
CA LYS A 111 -0.08 3.69 -16.94
C LYS A 111 -1.58 3.52 -16.78
N LYS A 112 -2.05 3.80 -15.57
CA LYS A 112 -3.45 3.86 -15.16
C LYS A 112 -3.69 5.17 -14.44
N LYS A 113 -4.92 5.68 -14.58
CA LYS A 113 -5.43 6.82 -13.84
C LYS A 113 -6.84 6.48 -13.42
N GLN A 114 -7.14 6.53 -12.12
CA GLN A 114 -8.41 6.07 -11.58
C GLN A 114 -8.77 6.82 -10.29
N VAL A 115 -10.07 7.02 -10.08
CA VAL A 115 -10.62 7.53 -8.83
C VAL A 115 -10.95 6.36 -7.91
N PHE A 116 -10.53 6.45 -6.65
CA PHE A 116 -10.85 5.51 -5.59
C PHE A 116 -11.59 6.24 -4.48
N THR A 117 -12.52 5.56 -3.84
CA THR A 117 -13.38 6.14 -2.80
C THR A 117 -13.49 5.26 -1.56
N GLY A 118 -13.91 5.86 -0.45
CA GLY A 118 -14.22 5.19 0.81
C GLY A 118 -13.04 4.37 1.33
N PHE A 119 -13.31 3.15 1.79
CA PHE A 119 -12.31 2.30 2.43
C PHE A 119 -11.15 1.93 1.50
N VAL A 120 -11.38 1.77 0.19
CA VAL A 120 -10.29 1.50 -0.76
C VAL A 120 -9.36 2.72 -0.88
N ALA A 121 -9.92 3.93 -0.90
CA ALA A 121 -9.09 5.14 -0.86
C ALA A 121 -8.27 5.22 0.42
N GLN A 122 -8.85 4.85 1.57
CA GLN A 122 -8.15 4.79 2.86
C GLN A 122 -6.96 3.83 2.82
N ILE A 123 -7.16 2.59 2.34
CA ILE A 123 -6.10 1.59 2.23
C ILE A 123 -4.96 2.11 1.35
N ILE A 124 -5.27 2.64 0.16
CA ILE A 124 -4.22 3.14 -0.75
C ILE A 124 -3.41 4.26 -0.11
N GLN A 125 -4.07 5.18 0.61
CA GLN A 125 -3.37 6.24 1.34
C GLN A 125 -2.45 5.68 2.43
N HIS A 126 -2.92 4.70 3.22
CA HIS A 126 -2.11 4.02 4.21
C HIS A 126 -0.88 3.36 3.59
N GLU A 127 -1.07 2.56 2.54
CA GLU A 127 0.04 1.87 1.87
C GLU A 127 1.01 2.83 1.18
N MET A 128 0.55 4.02 0.78
CA MET A 128 1.43 5.06 0.22
C MET A 128 2.23 5.80 1.30
N ASP A 129 1.71 5.94 2.52
CA ASP A 129 2.45 6.55 3.65
C ASP A 129 3.70 5.74 4.00
N HIS A 130 3.63 4.41 3.91
CA HIS A 130 4.77 3.51 4.06
C HIS A 130 5.93 3.83 3.11
N PHE A 131 5.65 4.36 1.91
CA PHE A 131 6.73 4.75 0.99
C PHE A 131 7.51 5.97 1.46
N GLU A 132 6.91 6.81 2.28
CA GLU A 132 7.55 8.00 2.84
C GLU A 132 8.14 7.75 4.23
N GLY A 133 8.11 6.50 4.71
CA GLY A 133 8.53 6.15 6.07
C GLY A 133 7.52 6.57 7.14
N ILE A 134 6.28 6.88 6.74
CA ILE A 134 5.22 7.30 7.65
C ILE A 134 4.45 6.06 8.08
N ILE A 135 4.67 5.63 9.32
CA ILE A 135 3.90 4.58 9.97
C ILE A 135 2.83 5.24 10.85
N ILE A 136 1.60 4.70 10.83
CA ILE A 136 0.46 5.23 11.59
C ILE A 136 0.72 5.32 13.09
#